data_AF-A0A9D6DNM6-F1
#
_entry.id   AF-A0A9D6DNM6-F1
#
_cell.length_a   1.000
_cell.length_b   1.000
_cell.length_c   1.000
_cell.angle_alpha   90.00
_cell.angle_beta   90.00
_cell.angle_gamma   90.00
#
_symmetry.space_group_name_H-M   'P 1'
#
loop_
_entity.id
_entity.type
_entity.pdbx_description
1 polymer ?
#
loop_
_entity_poly.entity_id
_entity_poly.type
_entity_poly.pdbx_seq_one_letter_code
_entity_poly.pdbx_strand_id
1 'polypeptide(L)'
;MCSASDAWSGLRPTTGSEGFSDVSRNTYTYDLRCTGPGGQVTDSVQVSVIQVPQCVFSLNPGLVILPQTSTLSWSCQFADSCSIDHGLGAVNPVSGSRVVQPQFTTTYTLSCEGADGGRSYPGTVRVFSSNLREILPR
;
A
#
# COMPACT_ATOMS: atom_id res chain seq x y z
N MET A 1 36.90 -19.18 9.37
CA MET A 1 35.77 -18.77 10.23
C MET A 1 35.20 -17.46 9.72
N CYS A 2 33.89 -17.30 9.65
CA CYS A 2 33.26 -16.03 9.26
C CYS A 2 32.47 -15.44 10.43
N SER A 3 32.59 -14.13 10.62
CA SER A 3 31.91 -13.36 11.65
C SER A 3 31.12 -12.24 11.01
N ALA A 4 29.83 -12.17 11.31
CA ALA A 4 28.97 -11.05 10.93
C ALA A 4 29.09 -9.90 11.94
N SER A 5 29.00 -8.65 11.47
CA SER A 5 28.92 -7.44 12.29
C SER A 5 27.82 -6.46 11.83
N ASP A 6 27.56 -5.46 12.68
CA ASP A 6 26.54 -4.41 12.53
C ASP A 6 25.09 -4.85 12.77
N ALA A 7 24.19 -4.68 11.79
CA ALA A 7 22.77 -5.03 11.91
C ALA A 7 22.54 -6.55 12.04
N TRP A 8 23.62 -7.33 11.96
CA TRP A 8 23.67 -8.77 12.09
C TRP A 8 24.95 -9.16 12.80
N SER A 9 24.88 -10.01 13.82
CA SER A 9 26.06 -10.35 14.61
C SER A 9 26.22 -11.84 14.85
N GLY A 10 27.49 -12.24 15.05
CA GLY A 10 27.90 -13.56 15.50
C GLY A 10 28.63 -14.39 14.44
N LEU A 11 29.00 -15.62 14.80
CA LEU A 11 29.65 -16.55 13.88
C LEU A 11 28.64 -17.02 12.83
N ARG A 12 29.09 -17.08 11.58
CA ARG A 12 28.26 -17.52 10.47
C ARG A 12 28.94 -18.60 9.64
N PRO A 13 28.18 -19.63 9.21
CA PRO A 13 28.70 -20.62 8.27
C PRO A 13 29.01 -19.94 6.93
N THR A 14 29.92 -20.52 6.15
CA THR A 14 30.34 -20.02 4.83
C THR A 14 29.23 -20.13 3.76
N THR A 15 28.13 -20.79 4.09
CA THR A 15 26.94 -20.96 3.24
C THR A 15 25.70 -20.99 4.13
N GLY A 16 24.64 -20.30 3.73
CA GLY A 16 23.38 -20.29 4.46
C GLY A 16 22.45 -19.19 3.96
N SER A 17 21.27 -19.13 4.57
CA SER A 17 20.29 -18.06 4.35
C SER A 17 19.69 -17.68 5.69
N GLU A 18 19.53 -16.38 5.93
CA GLU A 18 18.80 -15.85 7.08
C GLU A 18 17.73 -14.89 6.60
N GLY A 19 16.55 -15.00 7.21
CA GLY A 19 15.44 -14.09 6.98
C GLY A 19 15.22 -13.22 8.22
N PHE A 20 14.77 -12.00 7.99
CA PHE A 20 14.36 -11.07 9.04
C PHE A 20 12.87 -10.78 8.90
N SER A 21 12.14 -10.68 10.02
CA SER A 21 10.75 -10.23 10.07
C SER A 21 10.63 -8.96 10.91
N ASP A 22 9.56 -8.19 10.69
CA ASP A 22 9.23 -6.98 11.47
C ASP A 22 10.37 -5.95 11.56
N VAL A 23 11.18 -5.86 10.51
CA VAL A 23 12.28 -4.90 10.42
C VAL A 23 11.69 -3.51 10.18
N SER A 24 12.09 -2.55 11.00
CA SER A 24 11.63 -1.16 10.86
C SER A 24 12.21 -0.51 9.60
N ARG A 25 11.56 0.56 9.15
CA ARG A 25 12.06 1.42 8.08
C ARG A 25 13.44 1.94 8.46
N ASN A 26 14.48 1.48 7.77
CA ASN A 26 15.84 2.00 7.86
C ASN A 26 16.71 1.44 6.73
N THR A 27 17.93 1.93 6.61
CA THR A 27 18.99 1.27 5.86
C THR A 27 19.90 0.51 6.82
N TYR A 28 20.05 -0.79 6.57
CA TYR A 28 20.87 -1.70 7.36
C TYR A 28 22.10 -2.08 6.56
N THR A 29 23.25 -2.09 7.22
CA THR A 29 24.50 -2.60 6.64
C THR A 29 24.82 -3.92 7.33
N TYR A 30 25.17 -4.91 6.53
CA TYR A 30 25.49 -6.27 6.96
C TYR A 30 26.90 -6.59 6.47
N ASP A 31 27.81 -6.72 7.41
CA ASP A 31 29.21 -7.01 7.12
C ASP A 31 29.53 -8.45 7.48
N LEU A 32 30.21 -9.16 6.57
CA LEU A 32 30.68 -10.51 6.78
C LEU A 32 32.19 -10.57 6.60
N ARG A 33 32.90 -10.84 7.70
CA ARG A 33 34.36 -10.99 7.70
C ARG A 33 34.75 -12.45 7.83
N CYS A 34 35.46 -12.99 6.85
CA CYS A 34 35.96 -14.36 6.85
C CYS A 34 37.49 -14.38 7.03
N THR A 35 37.97 -15.25 7.94
CA THR A 35 39.41 -15.49 8.21
C THR A 35 39.79 -16.92 7.86
N GLY A 36 40.89 -17.08 7.13
CA GLY A 36 41.50 -18.37 6.79
C GLY A 36 43.04 -18.30 6.73
N PRO A 37 43.72 -19.41 6.38
CA PRO A 37 45.18 -19.46 6.34
C PRO A 37 45.85 -18.44 5.40
N GLY A 38 45.12 -17.99 4.38
CA GLY A 38 45.57 -16.98 3.42
C GLY A 38 45.27 -15.53 3.82
N GLY A 39 44.74 -15.29 5.03
CA GLY A 39 44.40 -13.96 5.51
C GLY A 39 42.90 -13.74 5.73
N GLN A 40 42.47 -12.49 5.60
CA GLN A 40 41.11 -12.06 5.91
C GLN A 40 40.49 -11.32 4.73
N VAL A 41 39.19 -11.57 4.53
CA VAL A 41 38.36 -10.86 3.55
C VAL A 41 37.10 -10.37 4.26
N THR A 42 36.61 -9.22 3.84
CA THR A 42 35.33 -8.64 4.28
C THR A 42 34.48 -8.38 3.06
N ASP A 43 33.19 -8.69 3.17
CA ASP A 43 32.16 -8.32 2.21
C ASP A 43 31.03 -7.59 2.94
N SER A 44 30.38 -6.66 2.27
CA SER A 44 29.39 -5.75 2.86
C SER A 44 28.19 -5.64 1.94
N VAL A 45 26.98 -5.79 2.50
CA VAL A 45 25.72 -5.57 1.78
C VAL A 45 24.84 -4.56 2.52
N GLN A 46 24.26 -3.63 1.76
CA GLN A 46 23.29 -2.68 2.27
C GLN A 46 21.87 -3.12 1.86
N VAL A 47 20.95 -3.06 2.82
CA VAL A 47 19.55 -3.39 2.63
C VAL A 47 18.71 -2.22 3.13
N SER A 48 17.91 -1.63 2.24
CA SER A 48 16.97 -0.57 2.60
C SER A 48 15.56 -1.14 2.76
N VAL A 49 14.97 -0.94 3.94
CA VAL A 49 13.58 -1.28 4.24
C VAL A 49 12.76 0.00 4.12
N ILE A 50 11.77 -0.03 3.22
CA ILE A 50 10.87 1.11 2.95
C ILE A 50 9.46 0.85 3.48
N GLN A 51 8.76 1.92 3.85
CA GLN A 51 7.35 1.93 4.24
C GLN A 51 6.56 2.81 3.27
N VAL A 52 5.94 2.17 2.29
CA VAL A 52 4.98 2.83 1.40
C VAL A 52 3.57 2.75 2.00
N PRO A 53 2.66 3.68 1.67
CA PRO A 53 1.28 3.68 2.12
C PRO A 53 0.60 2.32 1.92
N GLN A 54 0.00 1.77 2.98
CA GLN A 54 -0.80 0.56 2.96
C GLN A 54 -2.24 0.90 3.32
N CYS A 55 -3.13 0.85 2.32
CA CYS A 55 -4.54 1.22 2.49
C CYS A 55 -5.48 0.07 2.17
N VAL A 56 -6.58 0.03 2.90
CA VAL A 56 -7.79 -0.70 2.52
C VAL A 56 -8.78 0.32 1.97
N PHE A 57 -9.12 0.20 0.69
CA PHE A 57 -10.13 1.05 0.04
C PHE A 57 -11.33 0.18 -0.38
N SER A 58 -12.52 0.56 0.07
CA SER A 58 -13.74 -0.21 -0.14
C SER A 58 -14.91 0.69 -0.51
N LEU A 59 -15.86 0.14 -1.26
CA LEU A 59 -17.03 0.84 -1.78
C LEU A 59 -18.26 0.00 -1.47
N ASN A 60 -19.22 0.56 -0.73
CA ASN A 60 -20.40 -0.17 -0.33
C ASN A 60 -21.69 0.69 -0.46
N PRO A 61 -22.65 0.30 -1.31
CA PRO A 61 -22.58 -0.83 -2.24
C PRO A 61 -21.66 -0.53 -3.45
N GLY A 62 -20.99 -1.56 -3.98
CA GLY A 62 -20.23 -1.46 -5.24
C GLY A 62 -21.10 -1.42 -6.49
N LEU A 63 -22.41 -1.64 -6.34
CA LEU A 63 -23.42 -1.55 -7.38
C LEU A 63 -24.60 -0.72 -6.88
N VAL A 64 -24.95 0.31 -7.62
CA VAL A 64 -25.95 1.32 -7.26
C VAL A 64 -27.00 1.36 -8.36
N ILE A 65 -28.28 1.34 -8.00
CA ILE A 65 -29.38 1.62 -8.92
C ILE A 65 -29.85 3.05 -8.66
N LEU A 66 -29.84 3.91 -9.68
CA LEU A 66 -30.23 5.32 -9.48
C LEU A 66 -31.63 5.42 -8.86
N PRO A 67 -31.84 6.31 -7.87
CA PRO A 67 -30.94 7.36 -7.37
C PRO A 67 -30.13 6.99 -6.11
N GLN A 68 -29.84 5.71 -5.87
CA GLN A 68 -29.11 5.27 -4.67
C GLN A 68 -27.68 5.87 -4.58
N THR A 69 -27.06 5.73 -3.41
CA THR A 69 -25.70 6.21 -3.13
C THR A 69 -24.75 5.04 -2.83
N SER A 70 -23.45 5.31 -2.88
CA SER A 70 -22.38 4.40 -2.43
C SER A 70 -21.54 5.09 -1.37
N THR A 71 -21.07 4.35 -0.37
CA THR A 71 -20.11 4.84 0.62
C THR A 71 -18.71 4.38 0.26
N LEU A 72 -17.81 5.32 0.02
CA LEU A 72 -16.38 5.08 -0.08
C LEU A 72 -15.80 5.06 1.32
N SER A 73 -15.04 4.03 1.67
CA SER A 73 -14.36 3.92 2.97
C SER A 73 -12.91 3.55 2.75
N TRP A 74 -12.01 4.29 3.40
CA TRP A 74 -10.56 4.07 3.33
C TRP A 74 -9.95 4.01 4.73
N SER A 75 -8.94 3.16 4.89
CA SER A 75 -8.11 3.10 6.09
C SER A 75 -6.66 2.91 5.66
N CYS A 76 -5.80 3.87 5.97
CA CYS A 76 -4.41 3.89 5.52
C CYS A 76 -3.43 3.86 6.69
N GLN A 77 -2.34 3.11 6.51
CA GLN A 77 -1.15 3.11 7.35
C GLN A 77 0.04 3.61 6.54
N PHE A 78 1.00 4.24 7.22
CA PHE A 78 2.22 4.79 6.60
C PHE A 78 1.95 5.83 5.49
N ALA A 79 0.76 6.45 5.51
CA ALA A 79 0.37 7.53 4.62
C ALA A 79 0.39 8.85 5.40
N ASP A 80 1.08 9.85 4.87
CA ASP A 80 1.12 11.20 5.41
C ASP A 80 0.00 12.06 4.80
N SER A 81 -0.37 11.78 3.55
CA SER A 81 -1.47 12.45 2.86
C SER A 81 -2.17 11.51 1.88
N CYS A 82 -3.46 11.76 1.65
CA CYS A 82 -4.26 11.01 0.70
C CYS A 82 -5.21 11.94 -0.06
N SER A 83 -5.58 11.56 -1.27
CA SER A 83 -6.59 12.22 -2.09
C SER A 83 -7.41 11.20 -2.87
N ILE A 84 -8.65 11.56 -3.19
CA ILE A 84 -9.51 10.76 -4.06
C ILE A 84 -9.85 11.61 -5.29
N ASP A 85 -9.78 10.99 -6.46
CA ASP A 85 -10.14 11.60 -7.74
C ASP A 85 -11.65 11.90 -7.86
N HIS A 86 -12.11 12.17 -9.10
CA HIS A 86 -13.50 12.51 -9.40
C HIS A 86 -14.05 13.72 -8.60
N GLY A 87 -13.17 14.71 -8.34
CA GLY A 87 -13.54 15.96 -7.67
C GLY A 87 -13.70 15.84 -6.15
N LEU A 88 -13.36 14.71 -5.55
CA LEU A 88 -13.41 14.53 -4.09
C LEU A 88 -12.24 15.24 -3.39
N GLY A 89 -11.05 15.24 -4.00
CA GLY A 89 -9.88 16.00 -3.56
C GLY A 89 -9.13 15.37 -2.39
N ALA A 90 -8.36 16.19 -1.69
CA ALA A 90 -7.59 15.77 -0.52
C ALA A 90 -8.51 15.25 0.61
N VAL A 91 -8.10 14.18 1.28
CA VAL A 91 -8.80 13.60 2.43
C VAL A 91 -7.93 13.64 3.67
N ASN A 92 -8.47 14.24 4.73
CA ASN A 92 -7.83 14.35 6.03
C ASN A 92 -8.92 14.17 7.11
N PRO A 93 -8.83 13.17 7.99
CA PRO A 93 -7.75 12.19 8.17
C PRO A 93 -7.56 11.20 7.00
N VAL A 94 -6.37 10.58 6.93
CA VAL A 94 -6.00 9.54 5.94
C VAL A 94 -6.78 8.21 6.11
N SER A 95 -7.67 8.15 7.09
CA SER A 95 -8.65 7.06 7.27
C SER A 95 -10.01 7.69 7.51
N GLY A 96 -11.01 7.30 6.72
CA GLY A 96 -12.32 7.93 6.75
C GLY A 96 -13.33 7.28 5.82
N SER A 97 -14.49 7.92 5.70
CA SER A 97 -15.52 7.52 4.75
C SER A 97 -16.23 8.73 4.15
N ARG A 98 -16.77 8.56 2.94
CA ARG A 98 -17.53 9.58 2.23
C ARG A 98 -18.61 8.96 1.35
N VAL A 99 -19.82 9.50 1.47
CA VAL A 99 -20.94 9.12 0.60
C VAL A 99 -20.81 9.82 -0.75
N VAL A 100 -21.03 9.06 -1.82
CA VAL A 100 -21.03 9.53 -3.20
C VAL A 100 -22.30 9.09 -3.93
N GLN A 101 -22.70 9.85 -4.94
CA GLN A 101 -23.86 9.57 -5.77
C GLN A 101 -23.49 9.63 -7.27
N PRO A 102 -22.70 8.66 -7.76
CA PRO A 102 -22.28 8.64 -9.16
C PRO A 102 -23.49 8.45 -10.09
N GLN A 103 -23.54 9.21 -11.19
CA GLN A 103 -24.59 9.10 -12.21
C GLN A 103 -24.29 8.02 -13.25
N PHE A 104 -23.02 7.61 -13.36
CA PHE A 104 -22.52 6.60 -14.30
C PHE A 104 -21.56 5.67 -13.56
N THR A 105 -21.22 4.53 -14.16
CA THR A 105 -20.18 3.66 -13.59
C THR A 105 -18.87 4.42 -13.48
N THR A 106 -18.35 4.56 -12.25
CA THR A 106 -17.19 5.41 -11.92
C THR A 106 -16.16 4.60 -11.16
N THR A 107 -14.90 4.69 -11.58
CA THR A 107 -13.74 4.11 -10.87
C THR A 107 -13.06 5.20 -10.06
N TYR A 108 -13.27 5.18 -8.74
CA TYR A 108 -12.57 6.05 -7.81
C TYR A 108 -11.17 5.53 -7.52
N THR A 109 -10.20 6.42 -7.47
CA THR A 109 -8.81 6.10 -7.12
C THR A 109 -8.41 6.89 -5.90
N LEU A 110 -8.14 6.19 -4.80
CA LEU A 110 -7.48 6.74 -3.63
C LEU A 110 -5.97 6.75 -3.87
N SER A 111 -5.35 7.92 -3.92
CA SER A 111 -3.90 8.08 -4.05
C SER A 111 -3.33 8.61 -2.75
N CYS A 112 -2.38 7.89 -2.17
CA CYS A 112 -1.76 8.24 -0.91
C CYS A 112 -0.25 8.33 -1.05
N GLU A 113 0.34 9.29 -0.35
CA GLU A 113 1.78 9.54 -0.30
C GLU A 113 2.28 9.30 1.12
N GLY A 114 3.44 8.66 1.23
CA GLY A 114 4.16 8.45 2.48
C GLY A 114 5.64 8.78 2.33
N ALA A 115 6.38 8.70 3.42
CA ALA A 115 7.78 9.10 3.49
C ALA A 115 8.73 8.38 2.49
N ASP A 116 8.38 7.17 2.04
CA ASP A 116 9.18 6.39 1.06
C ASP A 116 8.51 6.24 -0.31
N GLY A 117 7.45 7.01 -0.57
CA GLY A 117 6.76 7.06 -1.87
C GLY A 117 5.25 6.87 -1.78
N GLY A 118 4.60 6.92 -2.94
CA GLY A 118 3.15 6.87 -3.06
C GLY A 118 2.60 5.52 -3.53
N ARG A 119 1.30 5.31 -3.26
CA ARG A 119 0.53 4.17 -3.77
C ARG A 119 -0.92 4.56 -4.07
N SER A 120 -1.47 3.95 -5.11
CA SER A 120 -2.86 4.17 -5.53
C SER A 120 -3.72 2.92 -5.38
N TYR A 121 -4.98 3.12 -5.02
CA TYR A 121 -5.97 2.10 -4.71
C TYR A 121 -7.26 2.37 -5.51
N PRO A 122 -7.48 1.67 -6.64
CA PRO A 122 -8.67 1.84 -7.45
C PRO A 122 -9.87 1.05 -6.90
N GLY A 123 -11.06 1.58 -7.10
CA GLY A 123 -12.32 0.97 -6.68
C GLY A 123 -13.48 1.41 -7.56
N THR A 124 -14.28 0.48 -8.06
CA THR A 124 -15.33 0.79 -9.06
C THR A 124 -16.73 0.68 -8.47
N VAL A 125 -17.51 1.76 -8.59
CA VAL A 125 -18.97 1.75 -8.35
C VAL A 125 -19.65 1.58 -9.71
N ARG A 126 -20.41 0.50 -9.87
CA ARG A 126 -21.25 0.26 -11.06
C ARG A 126 -22.60 0.92 -10.86
N VAL A 127 -23.08 1.64 -11.88
CA VAL A 127 -24.37 2.32 -11.82
C VAL A 127 -25.31 1.76 -12.88
N PHE A 128 -26.51 1.38 -12.45
CA PHE A 128 -27.61 0.99 -13.32
C PHE A 128 -28.73 2.03 -13.25
N SER A 129 -29.21 2.47 -14.42
CA SER A 129 -30.44 3.26 -14.54
C SER A 129 -31.61 2.32 -14.78
N SER A 130 -32.62 2.33 -13.90
CA SER A 130 -33.91 1.69 -14.17
C SER A 130 -34.68 2.53 -15.20
N ASN A 131 -34.46 2.26 -16.49
CA ASN A 131 -35.31 2.83 -17.54
C ASN A 131 -36.61 2.00 -17.63
N LEU A 132 -37.56 2.25 -16.72
CA LEU A 132 -38.92 1.76 -16.87
C LEU A 132 -39.62 2.67 -17.88
N ARG A 133 -39.63 2.28 -19.17
CA ARG A 133 -40.50 2.91 -20.17
C ARG A 133 -41.94 2.48 -19.85
N GLU A 134 -42.71 3.38 -19.25
CA GLU A 134 -44.14 3.18 -19.07
C GLU A 134 -44.81 3.22 -20.46
N ILE A 135 -45.21 2.06 -20.97
CA ILE A 135 -46.01 1.95 -22.19
C ILE A 135 -47.47 2.06 -21.71
N LEU A 136 -48.07 3.25 -21.78
CA LEU A 136 -49.50 3.41 -21.55
C LEU A 136 -50.26 2.70 -22.70
N PRO A 137 -51.04 1.64 -22.45
CA PRO A 137 -51.96 1.13 -23.46
C PRO A 137 -53.03 2.20 -23.73
N ARG A 138 -53.22 2.51 -25.01
CA ARG A 138 -54.19 3.47 -25.52
C ARG A 138 -55.58 2.86 -25.64
#